data_AF-A0A7N0ZU10-F1
#
_entry.id   AF-A0A7N0ZU10-F1
#
_cell.length_a   1.000
_cell.length_b   1.000
_cell.length_c   1.000
_cell.angle_alpha   90.00
_cell.angle_beta   90.00
_cell.angle_gamma   90.00
#
_symmetry.space_group_name_H-M   'P 1'
#
loop_
_entity.id
_entity.type
_entity.pdbx_description
1 polymer ?
#
loop_
_entity_poly.entity_id
_entity_poly.type
_entity_poly.pdbx_seq_one_letter_code
_entity_poly.pdbx_strand_id
1 'polypeptide(L)'
;MRAVLDRKQDKVYDIVVESSAIGHKDPEMWISIEGVVLIQVKNLQWKFRGNQTVMVNKQSIQVFWDVHDWLFVSPGNGHGMFIFKPIDTDPETDAESGNDSDSNYHSTVTNPSPDYCLFLYVWKIE
;
A
#
# COMPACT_ATOMS: atom_id res chain seq x y z
N MET A 1 5.60 2.53 14.43
CA MET A 1 5.98 3.96 14.26
C MET A 1 4.72 4.73 13.89
N ARG A 2 4.62 6.03 14.20
CA ARG A 2 3.47 6.89 13.81
C ARG A 2 3.96 8.01 12.89
N ALA A 3 3.20 8.34 11.86
CA ALA A 3 3.52 9.39 10.89
C ALA A 3 2.25 10.18 10.53
N VAL A 4 2.38 11.49 10.36
CA VAL A 4 1.26 12.43 10.12
C VAL A 4 1.63 13.30 8.91
N LEU A 5 0.70 13.47 7.97
CA LEU A 5 0.93 14.15 6.68
C LEU A 5 -0.10 15.26 6.44
N ASP A 6 0.34 16.51 6.37
CA ASP A 6 -0.49 17.71 6.14
C ASP A 6 -0.54 18.10 4.64
N ARG A 7 -1.61 18.74 4.12
CA ARG A 7 -2.00 18.50 2.70
C ARG A 7 -2.45 19.67 1.81
N LYS A 8 -2.71 20.88 2.31
CA LYS A 8 -3.42 22.00 1.64
C LYS A 8 -4.87 21.76 1.17
N GLN A 9 -5.27 20.53 0.89
CA GLN A 9 -6.67 20.09 0.94
C GLN A 9 -6.71 18.95 1.97
N ASP A 10 -6.76 19.35 3.24
CA ASP A 10 -6.16 18.66 4.39
C ASP A 10 -6.84 17.35 4.78
N LYS A 11 -6.56 16.30 4.00
CA LYS A 11 -6.82 14.92 4.38
C LYS A 11 -5.54 14.23 4.84
N VAL A 12 -5.22 14.52 6.10
CA VAL A 12 -4.26 13.76 6.90
C VAL A 12 -4.74 12.32 7.00
N TYR A 13 -3.82 11.36 6.86
CA TYR A 13 -4.06 9.95 7.14
C TYR A 13 -3.09 9.47 8.22
N ASP A 14 -3.60 8.88 9.30
CA ASP A 14 -2.76 8.16 10.27
C ASP A 14 -2.49 6.76 9.75
N ILE A 15 -1.22 6.48 9.46
CA ILE A 15 -0.76 5.18 8.95
C ILE A 15 0.13 4.55 10.02
N VAL A 16 -0.28 3.38 10.50
CA VAL A 16 0.46 2.62 11.51
C VAL A 16 0.88 1.28 10.92
N VAL A 17 2.18 1.00 10.98
CA VAL A 17 2.75 -0.32 10.67
C VAL A 17 3.17 -0.97 11.98
N GLU A 18 2.67 -2.18 12.21
CA GLU A 18 2.97 -3.03 13.37
C GLU A 18 3.50 -4.39 12.90
N SER A 19 4.38 -4.99 13.69
CA SER A 19 5.00 -6.28 13.37
C SER A 19 5.20 -7.14 14.62
N SER A 20 4.86 -8.42 14.54
CA SER A 20 5.21 -9.40 15.57
C SER A 20 6.32 -10.32 15.03
N ALA A 21 7.58 -10.00 15.35
CA ALA A 21 8.76 -10.78 14.96
C ALA A 21 9.56 -11.30 16.19
N ILE A 22 8.91 -11.37 17.36
CA ILE A 22 9.55 -11.71 18.63
C ILE A 22 9.21 -13.15 19.03
N GLY A 23 10.25 -13.98 19.22
CA GLY A 23 10.14 -15.36 19.73
C GLY A 23 10.02 -16.43 18.63
N HIS A 24 9.48 -17.60 19.00
CA HIS A 24 9.40 -18.78 18.12
C HIS A 24 8.20 -18.78 17.15
N LYS A 25 7.51 -17.64 16.98
CA LYS A 25 6.34 -17.53 16.10
C LYS A 25 6.76 -16.99 14.73
N ASP A 26 6.16 -17.50 13.66
CA ASP A 26 6.29 -16.94 12.32
C ASP A 26 6.03 -15.42 12.32
N PRO A 27 6.92 -14.61 11.72
CA PRO A 27 6.73 -13.17 11.66
C PRO A 27 5.42 -12.79 10.95
N GLU A 28 4.70 -11.82 11.52
CA GLU A 28 3.51 -11.21 10.92
C GLU A 28 3.66 -9.68 10.92
N MET A 29 3.01 -8.99 9.97
CA MET A 29 2.82 -7.54 10.02
C MET A 29 1.39 -7.12 9.73
N TRP A 30 1.03 -5.95 10.23
CA TRP A 30 -0.23 -5.27 9.99
C TRP A 30 0.01 -3.85 9.49
N ILE A 31 -0.83 -3.41 8.55
CA ILE A 31 -0.90 -2.01 8.11
C ILE A 31 -2.32 -1.52 8.41
N SER A 32 -2.38 -0.51 9.27
CA SER A 32 -3.61 0.17 9.67
C SER A 32 -3.64 1.58 9.09
N ILE A 33 -4.81 2.01 8.61
CA ILE A 33 -5.06 3.37 8.15
C ILE A 33 -6.34 3.86 8.85
N GLU A 34 -6.30 5.06 9.45
CA GLU A 34 -7.37 5.57 10.33
C GLU A 34 -7.75 4.60 11.46
N GLY A 35 -6.75 3.91 12.03
CA GLY A 35 -6.95 2.91 13.09
C GLY A 35 -7.60 1.59 12.64
N VAL A 36 -7.98 1.44 11.37
CA VAL A 36 -8.54 0.21 10.80
C VAL A 36 -7.43 -0.62 10.18
N VAL A 37 -7.28 -1.88 10.59
CA VAL A 37 -6.38 -2.85 9.96
C VAL A 37 -6.91 -3.19 8.56
N LEU A 38 -6.15 -2.86 7.51
CA LEU A 38 -6.53 -3.11 6.12
C LEU A 38 -5.70 -4.21 5.46
N ILE A 39 -4.47 -4.44 5.96
CA ILE A 39 -3.56 -5.47 5.46
C ILE A 39 -3.02 -6.22 6.67
N GLN A 40 -3.11 -7.56 6.65
CA GLN A 40 -2.39 -8.46 7.55
C GLN A 40 -1.60 -9.45 6.69
N VAL A 41 -0.27 -9.45 6.82
CA VAL A 41 0.60 -10.40 6.12
C VAL A 41 1.16 -11.40 7.12
N LYS A 42 0.64 -12.63 7.06
CA LYS A 42 1.13 -13.77 7.85
C LYS A 42 2.28 -14.48 7.14
N ASN A 43 3.14 -15.13 7.93
CA ASN A 43 4.30 -15.88 7.47
C ASN A 43 5.21 -15.00 6.61
N LEU A 44 5.54 -13.83 7.15
CA LEU A 44 6.23 -12.74 6.48
C LEU A 44 7.64 -13.14 6.02
N GLN A 45 8.24 -14.18 6.62
CA GLN A 45 9.48 -14.78 6.13
C GLN A 45 9.38 -15.37 4.70
N TRP A 46 8.17 -15.61 4.20
CA TRP A 46 7.90 -16.02 2.82
C TRP A 46 7.22 -14.91 1.98
N LYS A 47 6.80 -13.81 2.61
CA LYS A 47 5.99 -12.72 2.02
C LYS A 47 6.56 -11.33 2.29
N PHE A 48 7.87 -11.25 2.54
CA PHE A 48 8.58 -10.02 2.89
C PHE A 48 8.60 -8.99 1.75
N ARG A 49 8.30 -9.39 0.51
CA ARG A 49 7.95 -8.50 -0.59
C ARG A 49 6.54 -8.82 -1.09
N GLY A 50 5.77 -7.79 -1.44
CA GLY A 50 4.45 -7.97 -2.00
C GLY A 50 3.68 -6.65 -2.16
N ASN A 51 2.43 -6.78 -2.59
CA ASN A 51 1.51 -5.66 -2.71
C ASN A 51 0.06 -6.10 -2.51
N GLN A 52 -0.80 -5.16 -2.13
CA GLN A 52 -2.25 -5.35 -1.98
C GLN A 52 -2.97 -4.02 -2.21
N THR A 53 -4.09 -4.05 -2.93
CA THR A 53 -4.97 -2.88 -3.07
C THR A 53 -6.04 -2.92 -1.98
N VAL A 54 -6.26 -1.77 -1.33
CA VAL A 54 -7.26 -1.58 -0.28
C VAL A 54 -8.11 -0.34 -0.56
N MET A 55 -9.32 -0.28 -0.01
CA MET A 55 -10.21 0.86 -0.16
C MET A 55 -10.24 1.68 1.14
N VAL A 56 -9.94 2.97 1.05
CA VAL A 56 -9.92 3.93 2.17
C VAL A 56 -10.81 5.11 1.82
N ASN A 57 -11.91 5.31 2.56
CA ASN A 57 -12.82 6.45 2.32
C ASN A 57 -13.27 6.59 0.84
N LYS A 58 -13.62 5.48 0.19
CA LYS A 58 -13.95 5.36 -1.26
C LYS A 58 -12.78 5.57 -2.23
N GLN A 59 -11.57 5.89 -1.77
CA GLN A 59 -10.36 5.90 -2.59
C GLN A 59 -9.73 4.50 -2.62
N SER A 60 -9.41 3.99 -3.81
CA SER A 60 -8.55 2.81 -3.94
C SER A 60 -7.08 3.20 -3.73
N ILE A 61 -6.35 2.45 -2.91
CA ILE A 61 -4.92 2.65 -2.64
C ILE A 61 -4.20 1.32 -2.80
N GLN A 62 -3.24 1.26 -3.73
CA GLN A 62 -2.31 0.15 -3.86
C GLN A 62 -1.15 0.35 -2.88
N VAL A 63 -0.96 -0.62 -1.99
CA VAL A 63 0.14 -0.65 -1.02
C VAL A 63 1.16 -1.68 -1.46
N PHE A 64 2.42 -1.29 -1.56
CA PHE A 64 3.56 -2.18 -1.78
C PHE A 64 4.43 -2.22 -0.51
N TRP A 65 5.10 -3.34 -0.27
CA TRP A 65 6.06 -3.48 0.83
C TRP A 65 7.31 -4.25 0.39
N ASP A 66 8.46 -3.82 0.90
CA ASP A 66 9.67 -4.63 1.06
C ASP A 66 10.15 -4.50 2.51
N VAL A 67 10.10 -5.60 3.25
CA VAL A 67 10.52 -5.70 4.65
C VAL A 67 11.61 -6.76 4.85
N HIS A 68 12.28 -7.15 3.77
CA HIS A 68 13.37 -8.13 3.82
C HIS A 68 14.45 -7.73 4.82
N ASP A 69 14.99 -6.52 4.66
CA ASP A 69 16.10 -6.06 5.49
C ASP A 69 15.66 -5.83 6.94
N TRP A 70 14.41 -5.41 7.15
CA TRP A 70 13.83 -5.26 8.49
C TRP A 70 13.74 -6.58 9.27
N LEU A 71 13.57 -7.72 8.58
CA LEU A 71 13.43 -9.04 9.20
C LEU A 71 14.76 -9.80 9.36
N PHE A 72 15.66 -9.69 8.38
CA PHE A 72 16.81 -10.59 8.26
C PHE A 72 18.18 -9.92 8.48
N VAL A 73 18.25 -8.59 8.51
CA VAL A 73 19.48 -7.86 8.85
C VAL A 73 19.53 -7.58 10.35
N SER A 74 20.75 -7.48 10.90
CA SER A 74 20.98 -7.12 12.30
C SER A 74 20.18 -5.86 12.73
N PRO A 75 19.69 -5.81 13.98
CA PRO A 75 19.11 -4.58 14.55
C PRO A 75 20.02 -3.36 14.34
N GLY A 76 19.44 -2.19 14.09
CA GLY A 76 20.18 -0.97 13.74
C GLY A 76 20.65 -0.87 12.27
N ASN A 77 20.66 -1.98 11.51
CA ASN A 77 21.09 -1.98 10.10
C ASN A 77 19.97 -2.33 9.09
N GLY A 78 18.85 -2.90 9.55
CA GLY A 78 17.70 -3.26 8.72
C GLY A 78 16.63 -2.16 8.60
N HIS A 79 15.99 -2.07 7.43
CA HIS A 79 14.88 -1.15 7.17
C HIS A 79 13.73 -1.85 6.43
N GLY A 80 12.51 -1.33 6.61
CA GLY A 80 11.33 -1.68 5.83
C GLY A 80 10.90 -0.47 4.99
N MET A 81 10.43 -0.74 3.77
CA MET A 81 9.95 0.26 2.83
C MET A 81 8.51 -0.06 2.44
N PHE A 82 7.64 0.94 2.48
CA PHE A 82 6.25 0.86 2.08
C PHE A 82 5.93 1.96 1.06
N ILE A 83 5.17 1.64 0.03
CA ILE A 83 4.73 2.59 -1.00
C ILE A 83 3.22 2.60 -1.04
N PHE A 84 2.60 3.76 -0.82
CA PHE A 84 1.15 3.97 -0.92
C PHE A 84 0.86 4.75 -2.19
N LYS A 85 0.28 4.09 -3.19
CA LYS A 85 -0.06 4.63 -4.49
C LYS A 85 -1.59 4.69 -4.63
N PRO A 86 -2.23 5.86 -4.61
CA PRO A 86 -3.65 5.99 -4.95
C PRO A 86 -3.92 5.42 -6.35
N ILE A 87 -5.14 4.93 -6.58
CA ILE A 87 -5.61 4.59 -7.92
C ILE A 87 -6.78 5.52 -8.19
N ASP A 88 -6.61 6.41 -9.16
CA ASP A 88 -7.67 7.29 -9.61
C ASP A 88 -8.72 6.47 -10.35
N THR A 89 -9.90 6.36 -9.76
CA THR A 89 -11.11 5.89 -10.42
C THR A 89 -11.85 7.12 -10.90
N ASP A 90 -11.80 7.40 -12.20
CA ASP A 90 -12.71 8.36 -12.81
C ASP A 90 -14.16 7.95 -12.48
N PRO A 91 -15.02 8.86 -12.01
CA PRO A 91 -16.43 8.57 -11.86
C PRO A 91 -17.03 8.39 -13.26
N GLU A 92 -17.46 7.17 -13.57
CA GLU A 92 -18.09 6.83 -14.85
C GLU A 92 -19.23 7.81 -15.15
N THR A 93 -19.13 8.52 -16.27
CA THR A 93 -20.23 9.30 -16.82
C THR A 93 -21.25 8.35 -17.45
N ASP A 94 -22.46 8.32 -16.92
CA ASP A 94 -23.58 7.56 -17.50
C ASP A 94 -23.81 7.90 -18.98
N ALA A 95 -23.53 6.95 -19.88
CA ALA A 95 -23.89 7.04 -21.29
C ALA A 95 -24.08 5.63 -21.89
N GLU A 96 -25.33 5.24 -22.14
CA GLU A 96 -25.67 3.97 -22.78
C GLU A 96 -25.47 3.98 -24.30
N SER A 97 -25.17 2.79 -24.84
CA SER A 97 -25.44 2.34 -26.22
C SER A 97 -24.61 2.90 -27.41
N GLY A 98 -24.00 1.98 -28.17
CA GLY A 98 -23.35 2.26 -29.45
C GLY A 98 -22.60 1.01 -29.96
N ASN A 99 -23.01 0.46 -31.10
CA ASN A 99 -22.52 -0.83 -31.61
C ASN A 99 -21.29 -0.69 -32.55
N ASP A 100 -20.57 -1.81 -32.67
CA ASP A 100 -19.94 -2.37 -33.89
C ASP A 100 -18.40 -2.41 -34.03
N SER A 101 -17.94 -3.67 -34.13
CA SER A 101 -16.82 -4.28 -34.85
C SER A 101 -15.45 -3.60 -35.06
N ASP A 102 -14.45 -4.42 -34.68
CA ASP A 102 -13.19 -4.72 -35.37
C ASP A 102 -11.87 -4.19 -34.77
N SER A 103 -10.91 -5.11 -34.80
CA SER A 103 -9.50 -5.10 -34.42
C SER A 103 -8.82 -3.75 -34.11
N ASN A 104 -8.47 -3.58 -32.83
CA ASN A 104 -7.10 -3.18 -32.51
C ASN A 104 -6.67 -3.64 -31.12
N TYR A 105 -5.35 -3.60 -30.89
CA TYR A 105 -4.63 -3.95 -29.66
C TYR A 105 -5.42 -3.74 -28.38
N HIS A 106 -5.35 -4.71 -27.47
CA HIS A 106 -5.95 -4.69 -26.14
C HIS A 106 -5.49 -3.43 -25.38
N SER A 107 -6.24 -2.34 -25.53
CA SER A 107 -6.05 -1.12 -24.78
C SER A 107 -6.32 -1.47 -23.33
N THR A 108 -5.25 -1.72 -22.57
CA THR A 108 -5.29 -1.59 -21.13
C THR A 108 -5.77 -0.16 -20.88
N VAL A 109 -7.02 -0.02 -20.44
CA VAL A 109 -7.59 1.27 -20.03
C VAL A 109 -6.55 1.96 -19.17
N THR A 110 -5.96 3.02 -19.71
CA THR A 110 -4.87 3.72 -19.05
C THR A 110 -5.50 4.58 -17.97
N ASN A 111 -5.88 3.95 -16.85
CA ASN A 111 -6.16 4.65 -15.61
C ASN A 111 -4.99 5.64 -15.43
N PRO A 112 -5.24 6.95 -15.32
CA PRO A 112 -4.18 7.91 -15.15
C PRO A 112 -3.31 7.45 -13.98
N SER A 113 -2.00 7.37 -14.20
CA SER A 113 -1.11 7.10 -13.06
C SER A 113 -1.24 8.30 -12.13
N PRO A 114 -1.48 8.10 -10.82
CA PRO A 114 -1.61 9.20 -9.88
C PRO A 114 -0.36 10.08 -9.93
N ASP A 115 -0.58 11.38 -9.78
CA ASP A 115 0.48 12.40 -9.77
C ASP A 115 1.49 12.22 -8.62
N TYR A 116 1.20 11.34 -7.65
CA TYR A 116 2.05 11.08 -6.50
C TYR A 116 1.93 9.63 -5.99
N CYS A 117 2.97 9.20 -5.27
CA CYS A 117 2.91 8.07 -4.35
C CYS A 117 3.70 8.43 -3.08
N LEU A 118 3.31 7.86 -1.94
CA LEU A 118 3.92 8.13 -0.64
C LEU A 118 4.87 7.00 -0.28
N PHE A 119 6.11 7.36 0.09
CA PHE A 119 7.11 6.41 0.59
C PHE A 119 7.21 6.51 2.11
N LEU A 120 7.09 5.39 2.80
CA LEU A 120 7.32 5.28 4.23
C LEU A 120 8.50 4.32 4.46
N TYR A 121 9.58 4.86 5.02
CA TYR A 121 10.70 4.08 5.51
C TYR A 121 10.58 3.91 7.02
N VAL A 122 10.80 2.69 7.50
CA VAL A 122 10.87 2.36 8.93
C VAL A 122 12.19 1.66 9.22
N TRP A 123 12.89 2.11 10.25
CA TRP A 123 14.10 1.46 10.76
C TRP A 123 13.83 0.86 12.14
N LYS A 124 14.51 -0.25 12.46
CA LYS A 124 14.51 -0.78 13.81
C LYS A 124 15.51 0.00 14.67
N ILE A 125 15.00 0.93 15.46
CA ILE A 125 15.67 1.44 16.67
C ILE A 125 15.70 0.29 17.69
N GLU A 126 16.85 0.09 18.34
CA GLU A 126 17.24 -1.14 19.07
C GLU A 126 16.21 -1.66 20.09
#